data_AF-A0A7Y9TEI2-F1
#
_entry.id   AF-A0A7Y9TEI2-F1
#
_cell.length_a   1.000
_cell.length_b   1.000
_cell.length_c   1.000
_cell.angle_alpha   90.00
_cell.angle_beta   90.00
_cell.angle_gamma   90.00
#
_symmetry.space_group_name_H-M   'P 1'
#
loop_
_entity.id
_entity.type
_entity.pdbx_description
1 polymer ?
#
loop_
_entity_poly.entity_id
_entity_poly.type
_entity_poly.pdbx_seq_one_letter_code
_entity_poly.pdbx_strand_id
1 'polypeptide(L)'
;MSVHRTFSATPFLRRLLALLGLLAATYSYAKGPEPPYRIALASLGYQTPGPGSLATGGTMTTVHFVDEQHLLVTFNIRSLMKRLPDDPPGDEDHTVEAVLVQLPSGKALAHTRWRVHDAGQYLWNLGHGHFLLRIHDTLTTFAPLANLASDAPFSEQPFLTSSRRMAAILLSPDRDLITVETLDKPVPTAGDDSSQASSGRAQINFYRLQQPVQPVDRVIVQNAGIGVAAGLVDLSLTSAGYIETLQESATRWLFDFDPYVGKYIELSPFDTTCRPHPVFVSASEFVAFGCRGSDDRLSIGGFNMRGEQMWQQDFTDEHAFPSFAFAPAAGRFALSRNIVASGSGITADFAAASVTTQEIRVYQTYNGKQLLRAEASPVQRNGQNYDLSPNGLLLAVVHDNVIEMHPLPALTSADLAGIRADTTLEPKDVGAPVNLASHVKTAALISSPTTVHVEAVPAQLAPTSDATVGDLQPEQHRKPPTLYTLPTDKPREPQQPEQPQQ
;
A
#
# COMPACT_ATOMS: atom_id res chain seq x y z
N MET A 1 -61.46 -51.09 -41.09
CA MET A 1 -61.37 -50.64 -39.69
C MET A 1 -59.96 -50.13 -39.43
N SER A 2 -59.73 -48.82 -39.38
CA SER A 2 -58.71 -48.22 -38.50
C SER A 2 -58.86 -46.71 -38.47
N VAL A 3 -58.61 -46.17 -37.28
CA VAL A 3 -59.09 -44.90 -36.74
C VAL A 3 -58.24 -43.71 -37.20
N HIS A 4 -58.87 -42.61 -37.63
CA HIS A 4 -58.23 -41.29 -37.70
C HIS A 4 -58.09 -40.71 -36.28
N ARG A 5 -56.85 -40.41 -35.87
CA ARG A 5 -56.57 -39.58 -34.68
C ARG A 5 -56.13 -38.18 -35.12
N THR A 6 -56.95 -37.20 -34.79
CA THR A 6 -56.63 -35.78 -34.78
C THR A 6 -55.87 -35.44 -33.50
N PHE A 7 -54.65 -34.91 -33.63
CA PHE A 7 -53.90 -34.34 -32.50
C PHE A 7 -54.20 -32.84 -32.40
N SER A 8 -54.90 -32.47 -31.34
CA SER A 8 -55.12 -31.08 -30.91
C SER A 8 -53.83 -30.55 -30.27
N ALA A 9 -53.24 -29.50 -30.85
CA ALA A 9 -52.10 -28.80 -30.28
C ALA A 9 -52.57 -27.93 -29.10
N THR A 10 -51.98 -28.17 -27.94
CA THR A 10 -52.27 -27.51 -26.67
C THR A 10 -51.77 -26.05 -26.63
N PRO A 11 -52.48 -25.12 -25.96
CA PRO A 11 -52.17 -23.69 -25.92
C PRO A 11 -50.95 -23.31 -25.03
N PHE A 12 -50.19 -24.30 -24.56
CA PHE A 12 -49.08 -24.07 -23.62
C PHE A 12 -47.82 -23.52 -24.29
N LEU A 13 -47.60 -23.80 -25.58
CA LEU A 13 -46.39 -23.37 -26.29
C LEU A 13 -46.38 -21.86 -26.62
N ARG A 14 -47.55 -21.21 -26.67
CA ARG A 14 -47.64 -19.76 -26.94
C ARG A 14 -47.34 -18.88 -25.72
N ARG A 15 -47.44 -19.41 -24.49
CA ARG A 15 -47.08 -18.66 -23.28
C ARG A 15 -45.59 -18.73 -22.95
N LEU A 16 -44.87 -19.76 -23.40
CA LEU A 16 -43.42 -19.87 -23.19
C LEU A 16 -42.63 -18.90 -24.09
N LEU A 17 -43.11 -18.62 -25.30
CA LEU A 17 -42.48 -17.66 -26.23
C LEU A 17 -42.69 -16.19 -25.84
N ALA A 18 -43.75 -15.86 -25.09
CA ALA A 18 -43.96 -14.49 -24.58
C ALA A 18 -43.10 -14.18 -23.34
N LEU A 19 -42.69 -15.20 -22.56
CA LEU A 19 -41.77 -15.01 -21.43
C LEU A 19 -40.29 -14.95 -21.84
N LEU A 20 -39.91 -15.52 -23.00
CA LEU A 20 -38.56 -15.36 -23.56
C LEU A 20 -38.35 -14.00 -24.26
N GLY A 21 -39.43 -13.31 -24.65
CA GLY A 21 -39.34 -11.97 -25.25
C GLY A 21 -39.13 -10.81 -24.24
N LEU A 22 -39.42 -11.05 -22.96
CA LEU A 22 -39.28 -10.06 -21.87
C LEU A 22 -37.97 -10.22 -21.06
N LEU A 23 -37.16 -11.25 -21.37
CA LEU A 23 -35.79 -11.41 -20.85
C LEU A 23 -34.73 -10.84 -21.79
N ALA A 24 -35.12 -10.24 -22.92
CA ALA A 24 -34.30 -9.25 -23.61
C ALA A 24 -34.41 -7.89 -22.90
N ALA A 25 -34.31 -7.90 -21.56
CA ALA A 25 -33.94 -6.72 -20.81
C ALA A 25 -32.57 -6.32 -21.34
N THR A 26 -32.53 -5.18 -22.02
CA THR A 26 -31.37 -4.37 -22.34
C THR A 26 -30.10 -4.89 -21.66
N TYR A 27 -29.34 -5.73 -22.36
CA TYR A 27 -27.91 -5.74 -22.15
C TYR A 27 -27.46 -4.35 -22.59
N SER A 28 -27.57 -3.38 -21.67
CA SER A 28 -26.74 -2.20 -21.70
C SER A 28 -25.34 -2.76 -21.69
N TYR A 29 -24.76 -2.87 -22.89
CA TYR A 29 -23.33 -3.02 -23.05
C TYR A 29 -22.73 -1.99 -22.11
N ALA A 30 -22.09 -2.46 -21.03
CA ALA A 30 -21.32 -1.60 -20.18
C ALA A 30 -20.38 -0.87 -21.14
N LYS A 31 -20.60 0.45 -21.29
CA LYS A 31 -19.75 1.31 -22.10
C LYS A 31 -18.34 1.00 -21.62
N GLY A 32 -17.46 0.56 -22.53
CA GLY A 32 -16.06 0.33 -22.18
C GLY A 32 -15.49 1.56 -21.48
N PRO A 33 -14.43 1.41 -20.68
CA PRO A 33 -13.83 2.53 -19.97
C PRO A 33 -13.58 3.68 -20.96
N GLU A 34 -13.95 4.89 -20.56
CA GLU A 34 -13.74 6.05 -21.41
C GLU A 34 -12.24 6.18 -21.72
N PRO A 35 -11.86 6.48 -22.98
CA PRO A 35 -10.46 6.55 -23.33
C PRO A 35 -9.78 7.62 -22.48
N PRO A 36 -8.55 7.36 -22.00
CA PRO A 36 -7.82 8.35 -21.22
C PRO A 36 -7.54 9.58 -22.09
N TYR A 37 -7.71 10.77 -21.51
CA TYR A 37 -7.15 11.97 -22.14
C TYR A 37 -5.68 12.11 -21.78
N ARG A 38 -4.91 12.80 -22.62
CA ARG A 38 -3.44 12.77 -22.56
C ARG A 38 -2.87 14.17 -22.43
N ILE A 39 -1.87 14.32 -21.56
CA ILE A 39 -1.07 15.53 -21.40
C ILE A 39 0.36 15.22 -21.85
N ALA A 40 0.85 15.93 -22.87
CA ALA A 40 2.19 15.71 -23.40
C ALA A 40 3.26 16.23 -22.44
N LEU A 41 4.10 15.35 -21.88
CA LEU A 41 5.14 15.75 -20.93
C LEU A 41 6.25 16.58 -21.60
N ALA A 42 6.51 16.35 -22.90
CA ALA A 42 7.49 17.12 -23.65
C ALA A 42 7.20 18.63 -23.63
N SER A 43 5.92 19.03 -23.58
CA SER A 43 5.51 20.44 -23.48
C SER A 43 5.88 21.09 -22.14
N LEU A 44 6.13 20.28 -21.11
CA LEU A 44 6.59 20.71 -19.79
C LEU A 44 8.11 20.75 -19.68
N GLY A 45 8.85 20.30 -20.71
CA GLY A 45 10.31 20.19 -20.69
C GLY A 45 10.83 18.81 -20.26
N TYR A 46 9.95 17.81 -20.11
CA TYR A 46 10.33 16.45 -19.76
C TYR A 46 11.20 15.81 -20.83
N GLN A 47 12.20 15.06 -20.37
CA GLN A 47 13.06 14.23 -21.20
C GLN A 47 13.02 12.81 -20.67
N THR A 48 12.86 11.83 -21.57
CA THR A 48 12.83 10.42 -21.19
C THR A 48 14.12 10.02 -20.45
N PRO A 49 14.02 9.40 -19.27
CA PRO A 49 15.17 8.84 -18.57
C PRO A 49 15.93 7.82 -19.43
N GLY A 50 17.23 7.68 -19.18
CA GLY A 50 18.04 6.68 -19.86
C GLY A 50 17.80 5.27 -19.31
N PRO A 51 18.28 4.21 -20.00
CA PRO A 51 18.06 2.81 -19.58
C PRO A 51 18.57 2.47 -18.17
N GLY A 52 19.56 3.21 -17.65
CA GLY A 52 20.16 2.95 -16.33
C GLY A 52 19.33 3.38 -15.13
N SER A 53 18.24 4.15 -15.33
CA SER A 53 17.46 4.73 -14.23
C SER A 53 16.76 3.72 -13.32
N LEU A 54 16.45 2.52 -13.83
CA LEU A 54 15.89 1.45 -13.03
C LEU A 54 16.91 0.82 -12.08
N ALA A 55 18.16 0.69 -12.53
CA ALA A 55 19.22 0.04 -11.77
C ALA A 55 19.63 0.86 -10.53
N THR A 56 19.56 2.20 -10.61
CA THR A 56 19.84 3.09 -9.48
C THR A 56 18.69 3.14 -8.46
N GLY A 57 17.54 2.53 -8.77
CA GLY A 57 16.35 2.56 -7.91
C GLY A 57 15.79 3.97 -7.72
N GLY A 58 16.14 4.90 -8.60
CA GLY A 58 15.93 6.32 -8.39
C GLY A 58 14.53 6.83 -8.71
N THR A 59 14.08 7.85 -7.99
CA THR A 59 12.85 8.61 -8.28
C THR A 59 13.09 9.55 -9.46
N MET A 60 12.68 9.16 -10.66
CA MET A 60 12.96 9.93 -11.88
C MET A 60 11.86 10.90 -12.27
N THR A 61 10.61 10.54 -11.97
CA THR A 61 9.43 11.32 -12.33
C THR A 61 8.36 11.04 -11.32
N THR A 62 7.80 12.10 -10.74
CA THR A 62 6.62 11.97 -9.89
C THR A 62 5.42 12.65 -10.52
N VAL A 63 4.25 12.08 -10.31
CA VAL A 63 2.96 12.70 -10.61
C VAL A 63 2.13 12.60 -9.35
N HIS A 64 1.60 13.73 -8.88
CA HIS A 64 0.72 13.76 -7.74
C HIS A 64 -0.45 14.70 -7.99
N PHE A 65 -1.65 14.29 -7.57
CA PHE A 65 -2.79 15.21 -7.53
C PHE A 65 -2.62 16.22 -6.41
N VAL A 66 -2.73 17.51 -6.75
CA VAL A 66 -2.82 18.62 -5.78
C VAL A 66 -4.26 18.72 -5.29
N ASP A 67 -5.20 18.65 -6.24
CA ASP A 67 -6.66 18.57 -6.07
C ASP A 67 -7.24 17.80 -7.28
N GLU A 68 -8.55 17.87 -7.52
CA GLU A 68 -9.22 17.20 -8.65
C GLU A 68 -8.89 17.81 -10.03
N GLN A 69 -8.26 18.98 -10.07
CA GLN A 69 -8.06 19.79 -11.28
C GLN A 69 -6.60 20.13 -11.54
N HIS A 70 -5.68 19.75 -10.66
CA HIS A 70 -4.27 20.12 -10.75
C HIS A 70 -3.36 18.94 -10.40
N LEU A 71 -2.27 18.82 -11.16
CA LEU A 71 -1.19 17.89 -10.89
C LEU A 71 0.07 18.66 -10.49
N LEU A 72 0.84 18.11 -9.56
CA LEU A 72 2.24 18.42 -9.39
C LEU A 72 3.04 17.33 -10.08
N VAL A 73 3.81 17.73 -11.10
CA VAL A 73 4.64 16.82 -11.89
C VAL A 73 6.09 17.20 -11.66
N THR A 74 6.92 16.23 -11.30
CA THR A 74 8.37 16.46 -11.16
C THR A 74 9.16 15.52 -12.06
N PHE A 75 10.30 15.97 -12.55
CA PHE A 75 11.19 15.11 -13.34
C PHE A 75 12.63 15.62 -13.33
N ASN A 76 13.57 14.70 -13.52
CA ASN A 76 14.98 15.03 -13.60
C ASN A 76 15.31 15.81 -14.88
N ILE A 77 16.06 16.89 -14.74
CA ILE A 77 16.62 17.63 -15.86
C ILE A 77 18.10 17.29 -16.02
N ARG A 78 18.52 17.02 -17.26
CA ARG A 78 19.93 16.77 -17.57
C ARG A 78 20.63 18.12 -17.69
N SER A 79 21.40 18.48 -16.68
CA SER A 79 22.23 19.68 -16.69
C SER A 79 23.57 19.43 -16.03
N LEU A 80 24.63 20.08 -16.53
CA LEU A 80 25.89 20.15 -15.81
C LEU A 80 25.69 20.94 -14.52
N MET A 81 26.10 20.36 -13.41
CA MET A 81 25.98 20.97 -12.09
C MET A 81 27.34 21.35 -11.54
N LYS A 82 27.40 22.51 -10.88
CA LYS A 82 28.57 22.92 -10.13
C LYS A 82 28.53 22.25 -8.76
N ARG A 83 29.59 21.53 -8.41
CA ARG A 83 29.78 21.01 -7.05
C ARG A 83 29.79 22.16 -6.05
N LEU A 84 28.98 22.07 -5.00
CA LEU A 84 29.02 23.02 -3.90
C LEU A 84 30.24 22.72 -3.03
N PRO A 85 30.82 23.73 -2.35
CA PRO A 85 32.00 23.55 -1.52
C PRO A 85 31.86 22.47 -0.44
N ASP A 86 30.64 22.27 0.05
CA ASP A 86 30.33 21.38 1.18
C ASP A 86 29.67 20.05 0.76
N ASP A 87 29.60 19.74 -0.55
CA ASP A 87 29.00 18.49 -1.05
C ASP A 87 29.89 17.29 -0.65
N PRO A 88 29.38 16.33 0.15
CA PRO A 88 30.07 15.08 0.44
C PRO A 88 30.57 14.34 -0.83
N PRO A 89 31.67 13.57 -0.73
CA PRO A 89 32.20 12.81 -1.85
C PRO A 89 31.24 11.81 -2.51
N GLY A 90 30.24 11.31 -1.78
CA GLY A 90 29.28 10.29 -2.22
C GLY A 90 27.89 10.80 -2.59
N ASP A 91 27.69 12.11 -2.65
CA ASP A 91 26.41 12.68 -3.03
C ASP A 91 26.14 12.52 -4.53
N GLU A 92 24.91 12.11 -4.86
CA GLU A 92 24.42 11.89 -6.23
C GLU A 92 23.48 13.03 -6.64
N ASP A 93 24.01 14.24 -6.50
CA ASP A 93 23.29 15.48 -6.74
C ASP A 93 22.71 15.55 -8.16
N HIS A 94 21.43 15.88 -8.23
CA HIS A 94 20.75 16.14 -9.48
C HIS A 94 19.71 17.24 -9.34
N THR A 95 19.29 17.80 -10.49
CA THR A 95 18.26 18.82 -10.52
C THR A 95 16.94 18.21 -10.97
N VAL A 96 15.89 18.53 -10.21
CA VAL A 96 14.51 18.17 -10.49
C VAL A 96 13.77 19.44 -10.90
N GLU A 97 13.09 19.42 -12.04
CA GLU A 97 12.08 20.41 -12.38
C GLU A 97 10.75 19.98 -11.74
N ALA A 98 10.04 20.92 -11.11
CA ALA A 98 8.71 20.69 -10.57
C ALA A 98 7.73 21.67 -11.24
N VAL A 99 6.61 21.15 -11.75
CA VAL A 99 5.65 21.89 -12.56
C VAL A 99 4.24 21.67 -12.02
N LEU A 100 3.55 22.76 -11.71
CA LEU A 100 2.12 22.74 -11.39
C LEU A 100 1.33 22.78 -12.70
N VAL A 101 0.49 21.79 -12.96
CA VAL A 101 -0.20 21.56 -14.23
C VAL A 101 -1.71 21.59 -14.03
N GLN A 102 -2.43 22.33 -14.87
CA GLN A 102 -3.89 22.40 -14.87
C GLN A 102 -4.53 21.31 -15.75
N LEU A 103 -5.53 20.61 -15.21
CA LEU A 103 -6.34 19.63 -15.90
C LEU A 103 -7.62 20.26 -16.51
N PRO A 104 -8.14 19.70 -17.63
CA PRO A 104 -7.52 18.69 -18.48
C PRO A 104 -6.49 19.29 -19.47
N SER A 105 -6.32 20.62 -19.46
CA SER A 105 -5.58 21.35 -20.51
C SER A 105 -4.10 20.99 -20.65
N GLY A 106 -3.46 20.49 -19.59
CA GLY A 106 -2.02 20.30 -19.53
C GLY A 106 -1.22 21.60 -19.41
N LYS A 107 -1.88 22.74 -19.17
CA LYS A 107 -1.21 24.04 -19.04
C LYS A 107 -0.37 24.09 -17.77
N ALA A 108 0.92 24.42 -17.92
CA ALA A 108 1.77 24.77 -16.79
C ALA A 108 1.32 26.11 -16.18
N LEU A 109 1.02 26.08 -14.88
CA LEU A 109 0.64 27.26 -14.09
C LEU A 109 1.84 27.89 -13.40
N ALA A 110 2.79 27.06 -12.95
CA ALA A 110 4.01 27.48 -12.28
C ALA A 110 5.09 26.40 -12.42
N HIS A 111 6.35 26.79 -12.26
CA HIS A 111 7.47 25.87 -12.19
C HIS A 111 8.50 26.29 -11.14
N THR A 112 9.32 25.35 -10.70
CA THR A 112 10.53 25.60 -9.91
C THR A 112 11.56 24.51 -10.17
N ARG A 113 12.78 24.70 -9.65
CA ARG A 113 13.85 23.70 -9.67
C ARG A 113 14.35 23.41 -8.27
N TRP A 114 14.50 22.13 -7.97
CA TRP A 114 15.13 21.68 -6.75
C TRP A 114 16.44 20.96 -7.06
N ARG A 115 17.46 21.22 -6.25
CA ARG A 115 18.67 20.40 -6.21
C ARG A 115 18.48 19.37 -5.11
N VAL A 116 18.40 18.10 -5.50
CA VAL A 116 18.26 16.96 -4.60
C VAL A 116 19.57 16.17 -4.59
N HIS A 117 19.83 15.42 -3.52
CA HIS A 117 21.18 14.92 -3.20
C HIS A 117 21.38 13.41 -3.35
N ASP A 118 20.30 12.68 -3.56
CA ASP A 118 20.34 11.24 -3.78
C ASP A 118 19.18 10.84 -4.69
N ALA A 119 19.24 9.62 -5.23
CA ALA A 119 18.20 9.08 -6.09
C ALA A 119 16.91 8.67 -5.34
N GLY A 120 16.84 8.78 -4.01
CA GLY A 120 15.71 8.34 -3.20
C GLY A 120 14.42 9.12 -3.46
N GLN A 121 13.34 8.72 -2.78
CA GLN A 121 12.12 9.51 -2.76
C GLN A 121 12.39 10.87 -2.13
N TYR A 122 11.89 11.94 -2.75
CA TYR A 122 12.08 13.31 -2.29
C TYR A 122 10.76 14.06 -2.12
N LEU A 123 9.64 13.51 -2.57
CA LEU A 123 8.34 14.17 -2.53
C LEU A 123 7.26 13.22 -1.99
N TRP A 124 6.43 13.74 -1.09
CA TRP A 124 5.25 13.05 -0.58
C TRP A 124 4.04 13.99 -0.62
N ASN A 125 2.91 13.48 -1.11
CA ASN A 125 1.64 14.20 -1.09
C ASN A 125 1.02 14.09 0.30
N LEU A 126 0.90 15.22 1.01
CA LEU A 126 0.30 15.26 2.33
C LEU A 126 -1.24 15.36 2.26
N GLY A 127 -1.83 15.55 1.08
CA GLY A 127 -3.26 15.80 0.93
C GLY A 127 -3.61 17.28 1.02
N HIS A 128 -4.83 17.62 0.61
CA HIS A 128 -5.37 18.99 0.61
C HIS A 128 -4.47 20.02 -0.10
N GLY A 129 -3.69 19.59 -1.08
CA GLY A 129 -2.77 20.42 -1.84
C GLY A 129 -1.44 20.74 -1.14
N HIS A 130 -1.13 20.09 -0.02
CA HIS A 130 0.17 20.22 0.67
C HIS A 130 1.11 19.08 0.31
N PHE A 131 2.41 19.38 0.29
CA PHE A 131 3.46 18.42 -0.02
C PHE A 131 4.59 18.51 1.00
N LEU A 132 5.29 17.40 1.19
CA LEU A 132 6.55 17.31 1.93
C LEU A 132 7.68 17.11 0.93
N LEU A 133 8.68 17.98 0.97
CA LEU A 133 9.90 17.92 0.17
C LEU A 133 11.07 17.52 1.07
N ARG A 134 11.89 16.56 0.62
CA ARG A 134 13.15 16.18 1.25
C ARG A 134 14.31 16.62 0.39
N ILE A 135 15.21 17.39 1.00
CA ILE A 135 16.53 17.73 0.45
C ILE A 135 17.54 17.37 1.54
N HIS A 136 18.35 16.33 1.30
CA HIS A 136 19.20 15.69 2.30
C HIS A 136 18.44 15.24 3.57
N ASP A 137 18.84 15.79 4.72
CA ASP A 137 18.33 15.55 6.06
C ASP A 137 17.39 16.69 6.50
N THR A 138 16.87 17.46 5.54
CA THR A 138 15.89 18.51 5.76
C THR A 138 14.59 18.18 5.06
N LEU A 139 13.51 18.37 5.80
CA LEU A 139 12.14 18.32 5.32
C LEU A 139 11.55 19.72 5.36
N THR A 140 10.93 20.10 4.26
CA THR A 140 10.12 21.31 4.12
C THR A 140 8.73 20.94 3.63
N THR A 141 7.75 21.79 3.90
CA THR A 141 6.38 21.67 3.37
C THR A 141 6.07 22.83 2.46
N PHE A 142 5.19 22.63 1.48
CA PHE A 142 4.73 23.70 0.60
C PHE A 142 3.33 23.38 0.05
N ALA A 143 2.61 24.41 -0.38
CA ALA A 143 1.24 24.30 -0.91
C ALA A 143 1.10 25.06 -2.25
N PRO A 144 1.43 24.42 -3.39
CA PRO A 144 1.59 25.12 -4.67
C PRO A 144 0.35 25.87 -5.14
N LEU A 145 -0.84 25.31 -4.91
CA LEU A 145 -2.08 25.95 -5.33
C LEU A 145 -2.50 27.09 -4.39
N ALA A 146 -2.33 26.92 -3.07
CA ALA A 146 -2.64 27.95 -2.09
C ALA A 146 -1.76 29.20 -2.27
N ASN A 147 -0.50 28.99 -2.64
CA ASN A 147 0.48 30.06 -2.86
C ASN A 147 0.55 30.56 -4.31
N LEU A 148 -0.31 30.07 -5.20
CA LEU A 148 -0.32 30.52 -6.59
C LEU A 148 -0.67 32.02 -6.70
N ALA A 149 -1.54 32.52 -5.82
CA ALA A 149 -1.97 33.92 -5.80
C ALA A 149 -0.90 34.89 -5.28
N SER A 150 0.10 34.41 -4.52
CA SER A 150 1.20 35.22 -3.99
C SER A 150 2.42 35.25 -4.91
N ASP A 151 2.32 34.67 -6.12
CA ASP A 151 3.43 34.51 -7.08
C ASP A 151 4.63 33.73 -6.51
N ALA A 152 4.40 32.95 -5.44
CA ALA A 152 5.40 32.12 -4.79
C ALA A 152 4.86 30.69 -4.52
N PRO A 153 4.35 29.98 -5.56
CA PRO A 153 3.68 28.69 -5.39
C PRO A 153 4.54 27.66 -4.63
N PHE A 154 5.84 27.62 -4.92
CA PHE A 154 6.77 26.68 -4.29
C PHE A 154 7.49 27.27 -3.07
N SER A 155 6.87 28.23 -2.36
CA SER A 155 7.43 28.74 -1.11
C SER A 155 7.50 27.64 -0.06
N GLU A 156 8.72 27.31 0.36
CA GLU A 156 8.98 26.23 1.31
C GLU A 156 8.90 26.73 2.77
N GLN A 157 8.22 25.96 3.60
CA GLN A 157 8.09 26.15 5.04
C GLN A 157 8.87 25.06 5.78
N PRO A 158 9.79 25.40 6.71
CA PRO A 158 10.55 24.41 7.47
C PRO A 158 9.65 23.43 8.22
N PHE A 159 9.95 22.12 8.12
CA PHE A 159 9.26 21.05 8.85
C PHE A 159 10.18 20.38 9.87
N LEU A 160 11.29 19.81 9.41
CA LEU A 160 12.24 19.08 10.26
C LEU A 160 13.64 19.16 9.66
N THR A 161 14.65 19.42 10.48
CA THR A 161 16.05 19.20 10.10
C THR A 161 16.65 18.20 11.08
N SER A 162 17.29 17.16 10.54
CA SER A 162 17.88 16.07 11.30
C SER A 162 19.40 16.15 11.27
N SER A 163 20.04 15.89 12.42
CA SER A 163 21.49 15.65 12.47
C SER A 163 21.87 14.23 12.04
N ARG A 164 20.89 13.33 11.99
CA ARG A 164 20.97 11.94 11.52
C ARG A 164 20.56 11.87 10.05
N ARG A 165 21.06 10.85 9.33
CA ARG A 165 20.70 10.62 7.93
C ARG A 165 19.23 10.21 7.85
N MET A 166 18.42 10.88 7.03
CA MET A 166 17.06 10.44 6.74
C MET A 166 17.07 9.21 5.82
N ALA A 167 16.39 8.15 6.24
CA ALA A 167 16.44 6.85 5.57
C ALA A 167 15.09 6.41 5.02
N ALA A 168 14.00 6.64 5.75
CA ALA A 168 12.65 6.34 5.28
C ALA A 168 11.65 7.38 5.81
N ILE A 169 10.65 7.68 4.98
CA ILE A 169 9.51 8.54 5.35
C ILE A 169 8.25 7.82 4.87
N LEU A 170 7.35 7.53 5.80
CA LEU A 170 6.11 6.84 5.54
C LEU A 170 4.93 7.73 5.95
N LEU A 171 3.85 7.65 5.17
CA LEU A 171 2.58 8.30 5.46
C LEU A 171 1.52 7.24 5.69
N SER A 172 0.67 7.45 6.69
CA SER A 172 -0.61 6.75 6.79
C SER A 172 -1.51 7.05 5.58
N PRO A 173 -2.49 6.19 5.24
CA PRO A 173 -3.33 6.38 4.06
C PRO A 173 -4.15 7.68 4.08
N ASP A 174 -4.60 8.08 5.28
CA ASP A 174 -5.35 9.33 5.51
C ASP A 174 -4.43 10.55 5.64
N ARG A 175 -3.11 10.34 5.58
CA ARG A 175 -2.07 11.38 5.57
C ARG A 175 -2.07 12.25 6.84
N ASP A 176 -2.51 11.67 7.95
CA ASP A 176 -2.60 12.33 9.26
C ASP A 176 -1.50 11.92 10.24
N LEU A 177 -0.69 10.91 9.87
CA LEU A 177 0.51 10.46 10.58
C LEU A 177 1.70 10.33 9.60
N ILE A 178 2.83 10.94 9.97
CA ILE A 178 4.14 10.76 9.34
C ILE A 178 5.06 9.96 10.27
N THR A 179 5.74 8.96 9.69
CA THR A 179 6.86 8.26 10.32
C THR A 179 8.15 8.68 9.62
N VAL A 180 9.12 9.19 10.38
CA VAL A 180 10.45 9.58 9.88
C VAL A 180 11.51 8.72 10.53
N GLU A 181 12.15 7.85 9.74
CA GLU A 181 13.23 6.98 10.18
C GLU A 181 14.59 7.58 9.82
N THR A 182 15.49 7.57 10.80
CA THR A 182 16.81 8.18 10.68
C THR A 182 17.91 7.27 11.21
N LEU A 183 19.02 7.21 10.48
CA LEU A 183 20.20 6.41 10.82
C LEU A 183 21.35 7.31 11.25
N ASP A 184 22.26 6.77 12.06
CA ASP A 184 23.52 7.44 12.36
C ASP A 184 24.29 7.70 11.05
N LYS A 185 24.91 8.88 10.93
CA LYS A 185 25.74 9.18 9.76
C LYS A 185 26.97 8.27 9.80
N PRO A 186 27.35 7.62 8.67
CA PRO A 186 28.55 6.82 8.64
C PRO A 186 29.76 7.68 9.00
N VAL A 187 30.61 7.17 9.90
CA VAL A 187 31.89 7.81 10.19
C VAL A 187 32.81 7.53 8.99
N PRO A 188 33.36 8.54 8.31
CA PRO A 188 34.26 8.30 7.19
C PRO A 188 35.54 7.64 7.69
N THR A 189 35.65 6.32 7.54
CA THR A 189 36.90 5.59 7.74
C THR A 189 37.76 5.70 6.49
N ALA A 190 39.01 6.13 6.64
CA ALA A 190 39.96 6.22 5.55
C ALA A 190 40.25 4.81 4.99
N GLY A 191 39.87 4.56 3.73
CA GLY A 191 40.34 3.40 2.97
C GLY A 191 39.32 2.30 2.64
N ASP A 192 38.04 2.45 3.00
CA ASP A 192 37.00 1.51 2.57
C ASP A 192 36.05 2.15 1.56
N ASP A 193 36.22 1.80 0.28
CA ASP A 193 35.32 2.09 -0.85
C ASP A 193 34.09 1.15 -0.87
N SER A 194 33.72 0.58 0.27
CA SER A 194 32.52 -0.26 0.36
C SER A 194 31.36 0.51 0.97
N SER A 195 30.35 0.73 0.12
CA SER A 195 28.99 1.15 0.46
C SER A 195 28.27 0.10 1.32
N GLN A 196 28.88 -0.33 2.42
CA GLN A 196 28.18 -1.17 3.39
C GLN A 196 27.00 -0.38 3.95
N ALA A 197 25.79 -0.92 3.71
CA ALA A 197 24.58 -0.48 4.37
C ALA A 197 24.88 -0.40 5.87
N SER A 198 24.93 0.83 6.40
CA SER A 198 25.15 1.04 7.83
C SER A 198 24.03 0.31 8.56
N SER A 199 24.35 -0.83 9.19
CA SER A 199 23.52 -1.50 10.20
C SER A 199 23.51 -0.64 11.47
N GLY A 200 23.01 0.58 11.32
CA GLY A 200 22.86 1.56 12.38
C GLY A 200 21.50 1.41 13.03
N ARG A 201 21.44 1.70 14.32
CA ARG A 201 20.15 1.80 15.03
C ARG A 201 19.31 2.88 14.37
N ALA A 202 18.08 2.55 13.99
CA ALA A 202 17.15 3.54 13.47
C ALA A 202 16.48 4.26 14.62
N GLN A 203 16.43 5.59 14.55
CA GLN A 203 15.52 6.40 15.36
C GLN A 203 14.28 6.68 14.52
N ILE A 204 13.12 6.37 15.06
CA ILE A 204 11.82 6.49 14.42
C ILE A 204 11.07 7.62 15.11
N ASN A 205 10.72 8.68 14.37
CA ASN A 205 9.98 9.81 14.91
C ASN A 205 8.58 9.84 14.31
N PHE A 206 7.57 10.02 15.15
CA PHE A 206 6.18 10.07 14.73
C PHE A 206 5.66 11.49 14.83
N TYR A 207 4.95 11.95 13.80
CA TYR A 207 4.33 13.27 13.74
C TYR A 207 2.90 13.16 13.27
N ARG A 208 1.95 13.67 14.06
CA ARG A 208 0.57 13.87 13.62
C ARG A 208 0.47 15.16 12.82
N LEU A 209 -0.29 15.10 11.73
CA LEU A 209 -0.58 16.24 10.88
C LEU A 209 -2.01 16.69 11.10
N GLN A 210 -2.18 17.99 11.29
CA GLN A 210 -3.48 18.64 11.25
C GLN A 210 -3.47 19.59 10.06
N GLN A 211 -4.29 19.27 9.07
CA GLN A 211 -4.47 20.10 7.88
C GLN A 211 -5.75 20.90 8.07
N PRO A 212 -5.65 22.22 8.33
CA PRO A 212 -6.85 23.05 8.43
C PRO A 212 -7.61 22.99 7.10
N VAL A 213 -8.88 22.62 7.17
CA VAL A 213 -9.82 22.72 6.05
C VAL A 213 -10.05 24.22 5.82
N GLN A 214 -9.55 24.79 4.71
CA GLN A 214 -9.56 26.21 4.29
C GLN A 214 -8.16 26.86 4.33
N PRO A 215 -7.90 27.91 3.51
CA PRO A 215 -6.61 28.14 2.85
C PRO A 215 -5.57 28.66 3.85
N VAL A 216 -5.00 27.75 4.62
CA VAL A 216 -3.81 28.00 5.40
C VAL A 216 -2.67 27.31 4.66
N ASP A 217 -1.65 28.10 4.35
CA ASP A 217 -0.39 27.64 3.75
C ASP A 217 0.44 26.73 4.69
N ARG A 218 -0.13 26.31 5.83
CA ARG A 218 0.65 25.64 6.87
C ARG A 218 -0.01 24.36 7.34
N VAL A 219 0.76 23.29 7.26
CA VAL A 219 0.50 22.03 7.95
C VAL A 219 0.87 22.22 9.42
N ILE A 220 -0.08 21.95 10.32
CA ILE A 220 0.19 21.93 11.76
C ILE A 220 0.76 20.55 12.10
N VAL A 221 1.90 20.54 12.78
CA VAL A 221 2.65 19.32 13.07
C VAL A 221 2.75 19.15 14.58
N GLN A 222 2.35 17.98 15.06
CA GLN A 222 2.45 17.62 16.47
C GLN A 222 3.34 16.39 16.63
N ASN A 223 4.39 16.49 17.45
CA ASN A 223 5.17 15.31 17.80
C ASN A 223 4.26 14.29 18.49
N ALA A 224 4.25 13.08 17.96
CA ALA A 224 3.39 11.98 18.39
C ALA A 224 4.18 10.92 19.15
N GLY A 225 5.51 10.86 19.04
CA GLY A 225 6.33 9.93 19.79
C GLY A 225 7.70 9.71 19.16
N ILE A 226 8.50 8.88 19.81
CA ILE A 226 9.83 8.47 19.35
C ILE A 226 10.05 6.99 19.70
N GLY A 227 10.61 6.24 18.76
CA GLY A 227 11.04 4.85 18.91
C GLY A 227 12.48 4.65 18.46
N VAL A 228 13.07 3.52 18.87
CA VAL A 228 14.41 3.11 18.41
C VAL A 228 14.38 1.65 18.03
N ALA A 229 14.92 1.32 16.87
CA ALA A 229 15.02 -0.03 16.33
C ALA A 229 16.45 -0.41 15.95
N ALA A 230 16.69 -1.71 15.78
CA ALA A 230 18.01 -2.23 15.37
C ALA A 230 18.37 -1.86 13.93
N GLY A 231 17.38 -1.50 13.12
CA GLY A 231 17.49 -0.98 11.76
C GLY A 231 16.17 -0.38 11.34
N LEU A 232 16.01 -0.09 10.05
CA LEU A 232 14.75 0.44 9.52
C LEU A 232 13.63 -0.58 9.72
N VAL A 233 12.39 -0.11 9.91
CA VAL A 233 11.23 -0.99 10.13
C VAL A 233 10.12 -0.69 9.13
N ASP A 234 9.43 -1.74 8.71
CA ASP A 234 8.20 -1.60 7.92
C ASP A 234 7.00 -1.84 8.86
N LEU A 235 6.33 -0.75 9.24
CA LEU A 235 5.23 -0.77 10.19
C LEU A 235 3.96 -0.23 9.52
N SER A 236 2.91 -1.05 9.54
CA SER A 236 1.57 -0.64 9.10
C SER A 236 0.92 0.20 10.20
N LEU A 237 0.91 1.53 10.02
CA LEU A 237 0.51 2.50 11.05
C LEU A 237 -0.61 3.44 10.54
N THR A 238 -1.50 3.82 11.45
CA THR A 238 -2.44 4.93 11.33
C THR A 238 -2.27 5.87 12.53
N SER A 239 -2.90 7.04 12.52
CA SER A 239 -2.92 7.94 13.68
C SER A 239 -3.51 7.33 14.96
N ALA A 240 -4.28 6.24 14.84
CA ALA A 240 -4.95 5.58 15.95
C ALA A 240 -4.21 4.32 16.48
N GLY A 241 -3.39 3.66 15.67
CA GLY A 241 -2.71 2.41 16.06
C GLY A 241 -1.94 1.75 14.92
N TYR A 242 -1.54 0.49 15.11
CA TYR A 242 -0.83 -0.31 14.10
C TYR A 242 -1.33 -1.75 14.04
N ILE A 243 -0.96 -2.46 12.98
CA ILE A 243 -1.22 -3.89 12.85
C ILE A 243 0.03 -4.67 13.25
N GLU A 244 -0.11 -5.53 14.25
CA GLU A 244 0.84 -6.58 14.58
C GLU A 244 0.50 -7.86 13.79
N THR A 245 1.54 -8.56 13.33
CA THR A 245 1.41 -9.82 12.60
C THR A 245 2.07 -10.93 13.38
N LEU A 246 1.29 -11.93 13.78
CA LEU A 246 1.72 -13.03 14.64
C LEU A 246 1.59 -14.36 13.90
N GLN A 247 2.53 -15.27 14.08
CA GLN A 247 2.44 -16.60 13.49
C GLN A 247 1.68 -17.56 14.42
N GLU A 248 0.53 -18.08 13.97
CA GLU A 248 -0.19 -19.13 14.69
C GLU A 248 0.29 -20.52 14.27
N SER A 249 0.50 -20.72 12.97
CA SER A 249 1.06 -21.95 12.41
C SER A 249 1.90 -21.70 11.16
N ALA A 250 2.46 -22.75 10.56
CA ALA A 250 3.26 -22.64 9.34
C ALA A 250 2.51 -21.99 8.16
N THR A 251 1.17 -22.06 8.13
CA THR A 251 0.35 -21.56 7.03
C THR A 251 -0.74 -20.60 7.48
N ARG A 252 -0.65 -20.08 8.71
CA ARG A 252 -1.70 -19.24 9.30
C ARG A 252 -1.11 -18.17 10.19
N TRP A 253 -1.50 -16.93 9.90
CA TRP A 253 -1.01 -15.73 10.57
C TRP A 253 -2.19 -14.96 11.15
N LEU A 254 -2.04 -14.44 12.36
CA LEU A 254 -3.01 -13.59 13.02
C LEU A 254 -2.64 -12.12 12.78
N PHE A 255 -3.66 -11.28 12.74
CA PHE A 255 -3.52 -9.83 12.75
C PHE A 255 -4.16 -9.28 14.01
N ASP A 256 -3.42 -8.49 14.77
CA ASP A 256 -3.95 -7.75 15.90
C ASP A 256 -3.80 -6.25 15.61
N PHE A 257 -4.89 -5.49 15.70
CA PHE A 257 -4.81 -4.03 15.69
C PHE A 257 -4.55 -3.55 17.12
N ASP A 258 -3.38 -2.96 17.34
CA ASP A 258 -3.00 -2.41 18.64
C ASP A 258 -3.20 -0.88 18.63
N PRO A 259 -4.26 -0.37 19.27
CA PRO A 259 -4.46 1.07 19.39
C PRO A 259 -3.42 1.65 20.35
N TYR A 260 -2.99 2.89 20.11
CA TYR A 260 -2.05 3.56 21.01
C TYR A 260 -2.58 3.72 22.45
N VAL A 261 -3.90 3.64 22.63
CA VAL A 261 -4.57 3.52 23.92
C VAL A 261 -5.66 2.47 23.84
N GLY A 262 -5.65 1.55 24.79
CA GLY A 262 -6.70 0.57 24.97
C GLY A 262 -6.16 -0.85 24.99
N LYS A 263 -6.99 -1.79 24.54
CA LYS A 263 -6.60 -3.17 24.31
C LYS A 263 -6.54 -3.40 22.81
N TYR A 264 -5.66 -4.29 22.39
CA TYR A 264 -5.63 -4.77 21.02
C TYR A 264 -6.98 -5.38 20.62
N ILE A 265 -7.25 -5.34 19.32
CA ILE A 265 -8.42 -5.91 18.67
C ILE A 265 -7.92 -7.02 17.76
N GLU A 266 -8.33 -8.26 18.03
CA GLU A 266 -8.05 -9.39 17.15
C GLU A 266 -8.82 -9.21 15.84
N LEU A 267 -8.11 -9.31 14.72
CA LEU A 267 -8.67 -9.19 13.38
C LEU A 267 -8.73 -10.56 12.70
N SER A 268 -9.28 -10.60 11.48
CA SER A 268 -9.34 -11.86 10.73
C SER A 268 -7.92 -12.38 10.46
N PRO A 269 -7.63 -13.67 10.70
CA PRO A 269 -6.37 -14.26 10.33
C PRO A 269 -6.24 -14.40 8.81
N PHE A 270 -5.02 -14.68 8.36
CA PHE A 270 -4.70 -14.92 6.96
C PHE A 270 -4.01 -16.27 6.78
N ASP A 271 -4.62 -17.14 5.99
CA ASP A 271 -4.04 -18.42 5.61
C ASP A 271 -3.03 -18.23 4.46
N THR A 272 -1.75 -18.13 4.82
CA THR A 272 -0.62 -17.88 3.91
C THR A 272 0.63 -18.62 4.38
N THR A 273 1.41 -19.16 3.44
CA THR A 273 2.66 -19.89 3.72
C THR A 273 3.86 -19.00 4.02
N CYS A 274 3.80 -17.72 3.65
CA CYS A 274 4.82 -16.73 3.98
C CYS A 274 4.26 -15.68 4.97
N ARG A 275 5.16 -14.97 5.67
CA ARG A 275 4.76 -13.89 6.57
C ARG A 275 4.04 -12.80 5.79
N PRO A 276 2.79 -12.46 6.13
CA PRO A 276 2.09 -11.44 5.42
C PRO A 276 2.58 -10.03 5.78
N HIS A 277 2.45 -9.13 4.83
CA HIS A 277 2.79 -7.71 4.98
C HIS A 277 1.51 -6.86 4.88
N PRO A 278 0.93 -6.44 6.02
CA PRO A 278 -0.27 -5.62 6.02
C PRO A 278 0.06 -4.17 5.65
N VAL A 279 -0.79 -3.56 4.82
CA VAL A 279 -0.73 -2.16 4.41
C VAL A 279 -2.12 -1.57 4.56
N PHE A 280 -2.28 -0.61 5.46
CA PHE A 280 -3.52 0.15 5.54
C PHE A 280 -3.82 0.82 4.19
N VAL A 281 -5.10 0.84 3.81
CA VAL A 281 -5.60 1.54 2.62
C VAL A 281 -6.64 2.61 2.98
N SER A 282 -7.12 2.58 4.22
CA SER A 282 -7.90 3.58 4.95
C SER A 282 -7.69 3.37 6.46
N ALA A 283 -8.22 4.24 7.33
CA ALA A 283 -8.20 4.01 8.78
C ALA A 283 -8.96 2.74 9.23
N SER A 284 -9.90 2.22 8.43
CA SER A 284 -10.73 1.06 8.80
C SER A 284 -10.45 -0.22 8.00
N GLU A 285 -9.59 -0.15 6.99
CA GLU A 285 -9.33 -1.26 6.07
C GLU A 285 -7.84 -1.36 5.75
N PHE A 286 -7.38 -2.60 5.59
CA PHE A 286 -6.01 -2.89 5.15
C PHE A 286 -6.01 -4.05 4.16
N VAL A 287 -4.96 -4.10 3.37
CA VAL A 287 -4.65 -5.26 2.53
C VAL A 287 -3.42 -5.96 3.06
N ALA A 288 -3.29 -7.26 2.81
CA ALA A 288 -2.07 -7.98 3.13
C ALA A 288 -1.64 -8.86 1.96
N PHE A 289 -0.35 -8.81 1.63
CA PHE A 289 0.25 -9.77 0.70
C PHE A 289 0.55 -11.07 1.42
N GLY A 290 0.32 -12.19 0.76
CA GLY A 290 0.65 -13.53 1.25
C GLY A 290 1.03 -14.46 0.10
N CYS A 291 1.35 -15.71 0.44
CA CYS A 291 1.82 -16.74 -0.48
C CYS A 291 0.95 -17.99 -0.36
N ARG A 292 0.71 -18.66 -1.49
CA ARG A 292 -0.11 -19.88 -1.57
C ARG A 292 0.73 -21.09 -1.97
N GLY A 293 1.26 -21.77 -0.95
CA GLY A 293 2.01 -23.03 -1.11
C GLY A 293 3.50 -22.82 -1.39
N SER A 294 3.87 -21.71 -2.01
CA SER A 294 5.24 -21.32 -2.34
C SER A 294 5.34 -19.80 -2.49
N ASP A 295 6.54 -19.25 -2.31
CA ASP A 295 6.79 -17.80 -2.26
C ASP A 295 6.58 -17.08 -3.61
N ASP A 296 6.55 -17.82 -4.72
CA ASP A 296 6.25 -17.32 -6.08
C ASP A 296 4.74 -17.19 -6.34
N ARG A 297 3.90 -17.82 -5.52
CA ARG A 297 2.44 -17.80 -5.67
C ARG A 297 1.83 -16.74 -4.77
N LEU A 298 1.96 -15.49 -5.20
CA LEU A 298 1.52 -14.35 -4.42
C LEU A 298 0.01 -14.17 -4.48
N SER A 299 -0.58 -13.76 -3.35
CA SER A 299 -1.98 -13.39 -3.22
C SER A 299 -2.10 -12.11 -2.40
N ILE A 300 -3.23 -11.43 -2.53
CA ILE A 300 -3.58 -10.25 -1.74
C ILE A 300 -4.95 -10.47 -1.11
N GLY A 301 -5.05 -10.27 0.20
CA GLY A 301 -6.31 -10.28 0.94
C GLY A 301 -6.71 -8.87 1.35
N GLY A 302 -8.00 -8.58 1.40
CA GLY A 302 -8.57 -7.35 1.96
C GLY A 302 -9.29 -7.63 3.27
N PHE A 303 -9.03 -6.79 4.27
CA PHE A 303 -9.46 -6.98 5.66
C PHE A 303 -10.00 -5.67 6.24
N ASN A 304 -10.86 -5.77 7.25
CA ASN A 304 -11.41 -4.61 7.95
C ASN A 304 -11.23 -4.70 9.47
N MET A 305 -11.52 -3.59 10.16
CA MET A 305 -11.45 -3.51 11.62
C MET A 305 -12.57 -4.27 12.37
N ARG A 306 -13.53 -4.91 11.67
CA ARG A 306 -14.49 -5.84 12.29
C ARG A 306 -13.92 -7.24 12.50
N GLY A 307 -12.71 -7.50 12.01
CA GLY A 307 -12.13 -8.83 11.98
C GLY A 307 -12.71 -9.71 10.87
N GLU A 308 -13.08 -9.12 9.73
CA GLU A 308 -13.53 -9.86 8.55
C GLU A 308 -12.47 -9.81 7.44
N GLN A 309 -12.20 -10.96 6.81
CA GLN A 309 -11.57 -11.02 5.49
C GLN A 309 -12.66 -10.79 4.43
N MET A 310 -12.62 -9.63 3.78
CA MET A 310 -13.66 -9.20 2.85
C MET A 310 -13.52 -9.87 1.48
N TRP A 311 -12.28 -10.05 1.02
CA TRP A 311 -11.96 -10.64 -0.28
C TRP A 311 -10.51 -11.13 -0.31
N GLN A 312 -10.20 -11.98 -1.30
CA GLN A 312 -8.83 -12.39 -1.62
C GLN A 312 -8.70 -12.61 -3.12
N GLN A 313 -7.54 -12.27 -3.66
CA GLN A 313 -7.20 -12.48 -5.06
C GLN A 313 -5.80 -13.07 -5.18
N ASP A 314 -5.63 -13.92 -6.18
CA ASP A 314 -4.33 -14.48 -6.54
C ASP A 314 -3.70 -13.67 -7.66
N PHE A 315 -2.38 -13.61 -7.63
CA PHE A 315 -1.59 -13.12 -8.73
C PHE A 315 -1.02 -14.29 -9.52
N THR A 316 -1.08 -14.16 -10.84
CA THR A 316 -0.52 -15.13 -11.78
C THR A 316 0.95 -14.86 -12.08
N ASP A 317 1.42 -13.65 -11.78
CA ASP A 317 2.74 -13.14 -12.16
C ASP A 317 3.58 -12.85 -10.92
N GLU A 318 4.88 -13.16 -11.00
CA GLU A 318 5.87 -12.71 -10.04
C GLU A 318 6.02 -11.19 -10.13
N HIS A 319 6.14 -10.52 -8.99
CA HIS A 319 6.31 -9.08 -8.96
C HIS A 319 7.19 -8.60 -7.80
N ALA A 320 7.78 -7.43 -8.00
CA ALA A 320 8.61 -6.73 -7.05
C ALA A 320 8.07 -5.31 -6.78
N PHE A 321 8.53 -4.73 -5.67
CA PHE A 321 8.37 -3.32 -5.32
C PHE A 321 6.91 -2.82 -5.44
N PRO A 322 5.97 -3.43 -4.68
CA PRO A 322 4.62 -2.91 -4.62
C PRO A 322 4.63 -1.48 -4.06
N SER A 323 3.79 -0.62 -4.62
CA SER A 323 3.54 0.73 -4.13
C SER A 323 2.06 1.05 -4.22
N PHE A 324 1.62 2.06 -3.48
CA PHE A 324 0.21 2.39 -3.35
C PHE A 324 -0.05 3.88 -3.54
N ALA A 325 -1.21 4.20 -4.14
CA ALA A 325 -1.84 5.50 -4.06
C ALA A 325 -3.26 5.34 -3.48
N PHE A 326 -3.61 6.15 -2.49
CA PHE A 326 -4.83 5.99 -1.72
C PHE A 326 -5.85 7.09 -2.01
N ALA A 327 -7.12 6.71 -2.09
CA ALA A 327 -8.28 7.61 -2.09
C ALA A 327 -9.34 7.06 -1.11
N PRO A 328 -9.06 7.09 0.21
CA PRO A 328 -9.91 6.45 1.22
C PRO A 328 -11.34 7.03 1.24
N ALA A 329 -11.50 8.33 0.95
CA ALA A 329 -12.82 8.98 0.82
C ALA A 329 -13.71 8.37 -0.28
N ALA A 330 -13.12 7.67 -1.25
CA ALA A 330 -13.82 6.94 -2.31
C ALA A 330 -13.83 5.41 -2.08
N GLY A 331 -13.24 4.94 -0.97
CA GLY A 331 -13.02 3.52 -0.71
C GLY A 331 -12.19 2.86 -1.80
N ARG A 332 -11.16 3.55 -2.31
CA ARG A 332 -10.34 3.07 -3.43
C ARG A 332 -8.86 3.20 -3.11
N PHE A 333 -8.09 2.29 -3.70
CA PHE A 333 -6.63 2.39 -3.77
C PHE A 333 -6.15 1.91 -5.13
N ALA A 334 -5.02 2.44 -5.56
CA ALA A 334 -4.26 1.94 -6.69
C ALA A 334 -3.03 1.17 -6.17
N LEU A 335 -2.76 0.03 -6.76
CA LEU A 335 -1.60 -0.82 -6.48
C LEU A 335 -0.74 -0.89 -7.75
N SER A 336 0.49 -0.41 -7.67
CA SER A 336 1.49 -0.59 -8.72
C SER A 336 2.47 -1.70 -8.36
N ARG A 337 2.84 -2.51 -9.37
CA ARG A 337 3.75 -3.65 -9.22
C ARG A 337 4.68 -3.75 -10.42
N ASN A 338 5.95 -4.03 -10.17
CA ASN A 338 6.91 -4.30 -11.22
C ASN A 338 6.89 -5.81 -11.52
N ILE A 339 6.34 -6.18 -12.67
CA ILE A 339 6.24 -7.57 -13.09
C ILE A 339 7.62 -8.04 -13.53
N VAL A 340 8.05 -9.20 -13.03
CA VAL A 340 9.38 -9.76 -13.29
C VAL A 340 9.27 -11.09 -14.00
N ALA A 341 10.28 -11.43 -14.81
CA ALA A 341 10.33 -12.74 -15.46
C ALA A 341 10.45 -13.84 -14.39
N SER A 342 9.62 -14.89 -14.49
CA SER A 342 9.56 -15.96 -13.51
C SER A 342 10.91 -16.62 -13.24
N GLY A 343 11.19 -16.90 -11.97
CA GLY A 343 12.44 -17.53 -11.54
C GLY A 343 13.66 -16.60 -11.51
N SER A 344 13.48 -15.30 -11.74
CA SER A 344 14.61 -14.34 -11.69
C SER A 344 15.12 -14.10 -10.27
N GLY A 345 14.31 -14.39 -9.23
CA GLY A 345 14.64 -14.13 -7.83
C GLY A 345 14.80 -12.63 -7.57
N ILE A 346 14.04 -12.07 -6.64
CA ILE A 346 14.23 -10.67 -6.23
C ILE A 346 15.35 -10.68 -5.18
N THR A 347 16.60 -10.55 -5.61
CA THR A 347 17.77 -10.45 -4.71
C THR A 347 18.22 -9.00 -4.54
N ALA A 348 19.16 -8.74 -3.63
CA ALA A 348 19.82 -7.43 -3.50
C ALA A 348 20.47 -6.97 -4.83
N ASP A 349 20.86 -7.92 -5.69
CA ASP A 349 21.39 -7.69 -7.03
C ASP A 349 20.28 -7.69 -8.09
N PHE A 350 19.12 -7.11 -7.76
CA PHE A 350 17.98 -7.02 -8.66
C PHE A 350 18.37 -6.39 -9.99
N ALA A 351 18.47 -7.22 -11.03
CA ALA A 351 18.81 -6.74 -12.37
C ALA A 351 17.60 -6.00 -12.93
N ALA A 352 17.75 -4.70 -13.22
CA ALA A 352 16.72 -3.90 -13.90
C ALA A 352 16.20 -4.57 -15.19
N ALA A 353 17.03 -5.37 -15.87
CA ALA A 353 16.67 -6.12 -17.06
C ALA A 353 15.63 -7.24 -16.83
N SER A 354 15.37 -7.62 -15.58
CA SER A 354 14.37 -8.65 -15.24
C SER A 354 12.94 -8.09 -15.17
N VAL A 355 12.76 -6.76 -15.09
CA VAL A 355 11.44 -6.12 -15.11
C VAL A 355 10.91 -6.10 -16.53
N THR A 356 9.71 -6.63 -16.72
CA THR A 356 9.03 -6.65 -18.02
C THR A 356 8.07 -5.48 -18.19
N THR A 357 7.31 -5.15 -17.14
CA THR A 357 6.34 -4.04 -17.14
C THR A 357 6.08 -3.53 -15.71
N GLN A 358 5.62 -2.29 -15.60
CA GLN A 358 5.03 -1.75 -14.37
C GLN A 358 3.52 -1.70 -14.55
N GLU A 359 2.81 -2.55 -13.82
CA GLU A 359 1.36 -2.65 -13.90
C GLU A 359 0.72 -1.89 -12.74
N ILE A 360 -0.31 -1.09 -13.02
CA ILE A 360 -1.14 -0.41 -12.03
C ILE A 360 -2.57 -0.96 -12.09
N ARG A 361 -3.11 -1.35 -10.93
CA ARG A 361 -4.51 -1.78 -10.78
C ARG A 361 -5.21 -0.89 -9.77
N VAL A 362 -6.42 -0.45 -10.09
CA VAL A 362 -7.29 0.28 -9.14
C VAL A 362 -8.33 -0.68 -8.59
N TYR A 363 -8.46 -0.70 -7.27
CA TYR A 363 -9.37 -1.57 -6.54
C TYR A 363 -10.40 -0.75 -5.76
N GLN A 364 -11.60 -1.30 -5.65
CA GLN A 364 -12.57 -0.90 -4.64
C GLN A 364 -12.28 -1.68 -3.35
N THR A 365 -12.06 -0.99 -2.24
CA THR A 365 -11.53 -1.57 -1.01
C THR A 365 -12.46 -2.59 -0.38
N TYR A 366 -13.75 -2.29 -0.23
CA TYR A 366 -14.68 -3.14 0.52
C TYR A 366 -15.01 -4.49 -0.14
N ASN A 367 -14.75 -4.66 -1.45
CA ASN A 367 -15.08 -5.90 -2.18
C ASN A 367 -13.97 -6.42 -3.11
N GLY A 368 -12.85 -5.72 -3.19
CA GLY A 368 -11.71 -6.11 -4.03
C GLY A 368 -11.96 -5.98 -5.52
N LYS A 369 -13.08 -5.40 -5.97
CA LYS A 369 -13.39 -5.29 -7.40
C LYS A 369 -12.31 -4.45 -8.09
N GLN A 370 -11.64 -5.06 -9.07
CA GLN A 370 -10.73 -4.32 -9.95
C GLN A 370 -11.54 -3.41 -10.87
N LEU A 371 -11.28 -2.11 -10.80
CA LEU A 371 -11.96 -1.08 -11.58
C LEU A 371 -11.21 -0.74 -12.87
N LEU A 372 -9.88 -0.79 -12.83
CA LEU A 372 -9.00 -0.43 -13.93
C LEU A 372 -7.69 -1.22 -13.85
N ARG A 373 -7.09 -1.45 -15.01
CA ARG A 373 -5.69 -1.89 -15.18
C ARG A 373 -5.03 -0.95 -16.19
N ALA A 374 -3.86 -0.43 -15.85
CA ALA A 374 -3.03 0.42 -16.69
C ALA A 374 -1.56 0.00 -16.57
N GLU A 375 -0.71 0.51 -17.44
CA GLU A 375 0.74 0.28 -17.41
C GLU A 375 1.46 1.62 -17.38
N ALA A 376 2.59 1.69 -16.67
CA ALA A 376 3.44 2.88 -16.64
C ALA A 376 4.76 2.64 -17.39
N SER A 377 5.20 3.68 -18.09
CA SER A 377 6.50 3.71 -18.75
C SER A 377 7.12 5.12 -18.68
N PRO A 378 8.39 5.27 -18.27
CA PRO A 378 9.30 4.21 -17.84
C PRO A 378 8.88 3.59 -16.51
N VAL A 379 9.25 2.33 -16.31
CA VAL A 379 9.11 1.61 -15.04
C VAL A 379 9.90 2.37 -13.96
N GLN A 380 9.35 2.46 -12.75
CA GLN A 380 10.03 2.99 -11.57
C GLN A 380 9.95 2.04 -10.38
N ARG A 381 10.99 2.03 -9.55
CA ARG A 381 11.04 1.19 -8.34
C ARG A 381 10.10 1.70 -7.24
N ASN A 382 10.03 3.01 -7.03
CA ASN A 382 9.27 3.62 -5.93
C ASN A 382 7.80 3.94 -6.28
N GLY A 383 7.38 3.71 -7.53
CA GLY A 383 5.99 3.86 -7.95
C GLY A 383 5.37 5.24 -7.72
N GLN A 384 6.07 6.30 -8.12
CA GLN A 384 5.56 7.68 -8.03
C GLN A 384 5.16 8.28 -9.39
N ASN A 385 5.28 7.50 -10.46
CA ASN A 385 4.86 7.85 -11.82
C ASN A 385 3.36 7.61 -12.07
N TYR A 386 2.57 7.47 -11.02
CA TYR A 386 1.12 7.43 -11.05
C TYR A 386 0.56 8.00 -9.74
N ASP A 387 -0.69 8.44 -9.76
CA ASP A 387 -1.43 8.81 -8.55
C ASP A 387 -2.94 8.65 -8.77
N LEU A 388 -3.67 8.54 -7.66
CA LEU A 388 -5.13 8.47 -7.63
C LEU A 388 -5.66 9.80 -7.12
N SER A 389 -6.61 10.41 -7.85
CA SER A 389 -7.21 11.68 -7.45
C SER A 389 -7.84 11.59 -6.05
N PRO A 390 -7.89 12.67 -5.26
CA PRO A 390 -8.45 12.63 -3.90
C PRO A 390 -9.89 12.09 -3.84
N ASN A 391 -10.71 12.39 -4.85
CA ASN A 391 -12.09 11.87 -4.97
C ASN A 391 -12.18 10.42 -5.51
N GLY A 392 -11.04 9.78 -5.82
CA GLY A 392 -10.94 8.42 -6.34
C GLY A 392 -11.56 8.18 -7.72
N LEU A 393 -11.84 9.24 -8.51
CA LEU A 393 -12.51 9.13 -9.80
C LEU A 393 -11.58 9.25 -11.02
N LEU A 394 -10.30 9.53 -10.81
CA LEU A 394 -9.32 9.69 -11.88
C LEU A 394 -7.98 9.09 -11.48
N LEU A 395 -7.41 8.25 -12.34
CA LEU A 395 -6.04 7.75 -12.21
C LEU A 395 -5.14 8.50 -13.20
N ALA A 396 -4.07 9.10 -12.70
CA ALA A 396 -3.01 9.66 -13.54
C ALA A 396 -1.88 8.64 -13.67
N VAL A 397 -1.38 8.37 -14.88
CA VAL A 397 -0.27 7.44 -15.13
C VAL A 397 0.69 8.03 -16.14
N VAL A 398 1.99 8.03 -15.85
CA VAL A 398 3.01 8.34 -16.86
C VAL A 398 3.22 7.12 -17.75
N HIS A 399 2.93 7.28 -19.03
CA HIS A 399 3.10 6.25 -20.05
C HIS A 399 3.53 6.90 -21.37
N ASP A 400 4.61 6.41 -21.97
CA ASP A 400 5.14 6.83 -23.27
C ASP A 400 5.34 8.35 -23.41
N ASN A 401 5.93 8.98 -22.39
CA ASN A 401 6.17 10.43 -22.33
C ASN A 401 4.89 11.29 -22.35
N VAL A 402 3.75 10.71 -22.00
CA VAL A 402 2.52 11.45 -21.70
C VAL A 402 2.05 11.09 -20.29
N ILE A 403 1.24 11.98 -19.71
CA ILE A 403 0.38 11.61 -18.57
C ILE A 403 -0.95 11.19 -19.16
N GLU A 404 -1.31 9.93 -18.96
CA GLU A 404 -2.63 9.40 -19.26
C GLU A 404 -3.55 9.59 -18.05
N MET A 405 -4.70 10.22 -18.30
CA MET A 405 -5.70 10.48 -17.28
C MET A 405 -6.89 9.54 -17.52
N HIS A 406 -6.98 8.49 -16.73
CA HIS A 406 -7.95 7.41 -16.87
C HIS A 406 -9.17 7.66 -15.97
N PRO A 407 -10.35 7.99 -16.53
CA PRO A 407 -11.57 8.13 -15.73
C PRO A 407 -11.96 6.79 -15.12
N LEU A 408 -12.27 6.81 -13.83
CA LEU A 408 -12.77 5.64 -13.11
C LEU A 408 -14.30 5.70 -13.03
N PRO A 409 -14.98 4.54 -12.90
CA PRO A 409 -16.43 4.52 -12.72
C PRO A 409 -16.87 5.41 -11.55
N ALA A 410 -17.97 6.14 -11.72
CA ALA A 410 -18.57 6.90 -10.61
C ALA A 410 -18.96 5.97 -9.46
N LEU A 411 -18.96 6.50 -8.23
CA LEU A 411 -19.40 5.76 -7.05
C LEU A 411 -20.90 5.45 -7.14
N THR A 412 -21.25 4.18 -7.04
CA THR A 412 -22.64 3.72 -6.95
C THR A 412 -23.20 3.93 -5.55
N SER A 413 -24.52 3.81 -5.37
CA SER A 413 -25.13 3.86 -4.04
C SER A 413 -24.63 2.73 -3.12
N ALA A 414 -24.24 1.58 -3.69
CA ALA A 414 -23.63 0.48 -2.95
C ALA A 414 -22.21 0.85 -2.48
N ASP A 415 -21.41 1.47 -3.35
CA ASP A 415 -20.07 1.94 -2.96
C ASP A 415 -20.15 2.95 -1.81
N LEU A 416 -21.04 3.94 -1.93
CA LEU A 416 -21.27 4.93 -0.88
C LEU A 416 -21.81 4.32 0.43
N ALA A 417 -22.53 3.20 0.36
CA ALA A 417 -22.99 2.49 1.55
C ALA A 417 -21.85 1.72 2.23
N GLY A 418 -20.99 1.06 1.44
CA GLY A 418 -19.78 0.40 1.94
C GLY A 418 -18.85 1.38 2.64
N ILE A 419 -18.47 2.47 1.95
CA ILE A 419 -17.61 3.53 2.52
C ILE A 419 -18.18 4.05 3.84
N ARG A 420 -19.48 4.38 3.89
CA ARG A 420 -20.11 4.86 5.13
C ARG A 420 -20.09 3.82 6.24
N ALA A 421 -20.34 2.56 5.93
CA ALA A 421 -20.30 1.48 6.93
C ALA A 421 -18.89 1.33 7.50
N ASP A 422 -17.87 1.42 6.67
CA ASP A 422 -16.48 1.24 7.08
C ASP A 422 -15.96 2.46 7.85
N THR A 423 -16.33 3.69 7.47
CA THR A 423 -16.01 4.90 8.26
C THR A 423 -16.56 4.86 9.68
N THR A 424 -17.70 4.19 9.93
CA THR A 424 -18.20 4.05 11.31
C THR A 424 -17.34 3.17 12.22
N LEU A 425 -16.41 2.42 11.64
CA LEU A 425 -15.53 1.49 12.32
C LEU A 425 -14.11 2.00 12.48
N GLU A 426 -13.81 3.17 11.93
CA GLU A 426 -12.50 3.78 12.04
C GLU A 426 -12.11 3.91 13.52
N PRO A 427 -10.98 3.31 13.92
CA PRO A 427 -10.43 3.54 15.24
C PRO A 427 -10.17 5.04 15.42
N LYS A 428 -10.62 5.58 16.55
CA LYS A 428 -10.49 7.01 16.82
C LYS A 428 -9.06 7.35 17.24
N ASP A 429 -8.45 8.33 16.58
CA ASP A 429 -7.27 8.98 17.12
C ASP A 429 -7.66 9.80 18.36
N VAL A 430 -7.14 9.39 19.52
CA VAL A 430 -7.33 10.07 20.81
C VAL A 430 -6.16 10.99 21.15
N GLY A 431 -5.21 11.19 20.21
CA GLY A 431 -4.03 12.03 20.38
C GLY A 431 -2.98 11.41 21.30
N ALA A 432 -3.06 10.10 21.56
CA ALA A 432 -2.16 9.42 22.48
C ALA A 432 -0.73 9.29 21.90
N PRO A 433 0.31 9.32 22.73
CA PRO A 433 1.67 9.09 22.26
C PRO A 433 1.81 7.73 21.57
N VAL A 434 2.47 7.71 20.42
CA VAL A 434 2.89 6.49 19.72
C VAL A 434 4.00 5.84 20.54
N ASN A 435 3.69 4.68 21.12
CA ASN A 435 4.64 3.92 21.92
C ASN A 435 4.81 2.50 21.36
N LEU A 436 5.96 2.24 20.74
CA LEU A 436 6.29 0.93 20.16
C LEU A 436 7.14 0.06 21.10
N ALA A 437 7.31 0.44 22.38
CA ALA A 437 8.32 -0.14 23.28
C ALA A 437 8.20 -1.67 23.49
N SER A 438 7.04 -2.28 23.28
CA SER A 438 6.84 -3.72 23.34
C SER A 438 7.14 -4.45 22.01
N HIS A 439 7.20 -3.76 20.87
CA HIS A 439 7.02 -4.38 19.54
C HIS A 439 8.19 -4.23 18.56
N VAL A 440 9.18 -3.39 18.87
CA VAL A 440 10.41 -3.30 18.05
C VAL A 440 11.26 -4.58 18.08
N LYS A 441 10.96 -5.53 18.99
CA LYS A 441 11.57 -6.86 18.98
C LYS A 441 11.05 -7.77 17.85
N THR A 442 9.85 -7.52 17.32
CA THR A 442 9.15 -8.42 16.38
C THR A 442 8.91 -7.78 15.00
N ALA A 443 9.15 -6.47 14.88
CA ALA A 443 9.10 -5.75 13.62
C ALA A 443 10.11 -6.35 12.63
N ALA A 444 9.66 -6.68 11.42
CA ALA A 444 10.56 -7.07 10.36
C ALA A 444 11.47 -5.87 10.06
N LEU A 445 12.78 -6.06 10.19
CA LEU A 445 13.73 -5.09 9.65
C LEU A 445 13.45 -4.95 8.16
N ILE A 446 13.56 -3.74 7.60
CA ILE A 446 13.63 -3.58 6.14
C ILE A 446 14.92 -4.26 5.70
N SER A 447 14.85 -5.56 5.46
CA SER A 447 15.83 -6.24 4.65
C SER A 447 15.58 -5.80 3.22
N SER A 448 16.62 -5.27 2.56
CA SER A 448 16.77 -5.43 1.11
C SER A 448 16.23 -6.80 0.71
N PRO A 449 15.52 -6.92 -0.44
CA PRO A 449 14.62 -8.04 -0.73
C PRO A 449 15.22 -9.37 -0.29
N THR A 450 14.48 -10.03 0.62
CA THR A 450 14.94 -11.11 1.47
C THR A 450 15.57 -12.24 0.65
N THR A 451 16.89 -12.38 0.81
CA THR A 451 17.68 -13.52 0.41
C THR A 451 17.15 -14.77 1.13
N VAL A 452 16.53 -15.70 0.40
CA VAL A 452 16.29 -17.06 0.89
C VAL A 452 17.60 -17.83 0.77
N HIS A 453 18.36 -17.94 1.87
CA HIS A 453 19.46 -18.89 1.93
C HIS A 453 18.89 -20.30 2.01
N VAL A 454 19.03 -21.06 0.92
CA VAL A 454 18.89 -22.52 0.95
C VAL A 454 20.15 -23.08 1.59
N GLU A 455 20.06 -23.48 2.86
CA GLU A 455 21.09 -24.32 3.47
C GLU A 455 20.94 -25.73 2.92
N ALA A 456 21.79 -26.08 1.95
CA ALA A 456 21.88 -27.41 1.40
C ALA A 456 22.45 -28.36 2.46
N VAL A 457 21.64 -29.33 2.90
CA VAL A 457 22.08 -30.45 3.74
C VAL A 457 22.89 -31.43 2.87
N PRO A 458 24.17 -31.71 3.18
CA PRO A 458 24.86 -32.83 2.57
C PRO A 458 24.47 -34.13 3.29
N ALA A 459 24.00 -35.11 2.53
CA ALA A 459 23.81 -36.47 3.00
C ALA A 459 25.16 -37.17 3.22
N GLN A 460 25.43 -37.67 4.43
CA GLN A 460 26.26 -38.88 4.61
C GLN A 460 26.16 -39.53 6.01
N LEU A 461 25.66 -40.77 6.00
CA LEU A 461 26.08 -41.99 6.71
C LEU A 461 26.55 -41.93 8.18
N ALA A 462 25.82 -42.66 9.04
CA ALA A 462 26.25 -43.17 10.35
C ALA A 462 27.17 -44.42 10.20
N PRO A 463 27.67 -45.09 11.28
CA PRO A 463 27.53 -44.84 12.73
C PRO A 463 28.85 -44.96 13.56
N THR A 464 28.85 -44.57 14.85
CA THR A 464 29.05 -45.46 16.04
C THR A 464 29.23 -44.69 17.38
N SER A 465 28.48 -45.15 18.38
CA SER A 465 28.76 -45.33 19.84
C SER A 465 29.01 -44.17 20.84
N ASP A 466 28.14 -44.20 21.86
CA ASP A 466 28.32 -44.02 23.32
C ASP A 466 28.82 -42.69 23.93
N ALA A 467 27.92 -42.00 24.65
CA ALA A 467 27.82 -42.03 26.13
C ALA A 467 27.01 -40.84 26.73
N THR A 468 25.88 -41.18 27.35
CA THR A 468 25.50 -40.86 28.75
C THR A 468 25.37 -39.40 29.26
N VAL A 469 24.09 -39.01 29.43
CA VAL A 469 23.43 -38.35 30.59
C VAL A 469 23.58 -36.84 30.83
N GLY A 470 22.41 -36.18 30.85
CA GLY A 470 22.16 -34.87 31.46
C GLY A 470 20.72 -34.41 31.22
N ASP A 471 19.78 -34.90 32.04
CA ASP A 471 18.35 -34.56 32.01
C ASP A 471 18.09 -33.05 32.25
N LEU A 472 17.30 -32.43 31.36
CA LEU A 472 16.58 -31.18 31.64
C LEU A 472 15.10 -31.37 31.29
N GLN A 473 14.25 -31.09 32.28
CA GLN A 473 12.79 -31.22 32.24
C GLN A 473 12.17 -30.36 31.13
N PRO A 474 11.21 -30.88 30.35
CA PRO A 474 10.42 -30.06 29.43
C PRO A 474 9.32 -29.29 30.17
N GLU A 475 9.27 -27.98 29.90
CA GLU A 475 8.19 -27.08 30.33
C GLU A 475 6.83 -27.61 29.84
N GLN A 476 5.86 -27.61 30.76
CA GLN A 476 4.51 -28.08 30.50
C GLN A 476 3.78 -27.19 29.48
N HIS A 477 3.45 -27.77 28.34
CA HIS A 477 2.46 -27.24 27.40
C HIS A 477 1.14 -26.90 28.12
N ARG A 478 0.70 -25.64 28.04
CA ARG A 478 -0.64 -25.24 28.47
C ARG A 478 -1.67 -25.81 27.48
N LYS A 479 -2.69 -26.49 28.02
CA LYS A 479 -3.84 -26.97 27.26
C LYS A 479 -4.66 -25.79 26.71
N PRO A 480 -5.15 -25.86 25.46
CA PRO A 480 -6.07 -24.87 24.93
C PRO A 480 -7.44 -24.95 25.64
N PRO A 481 -8.17 -23.83 25.76
CA PRO A 481 -9.50 -23.82 26.37
C PRO A 481 -10.51 -24.54 25.48
N THR A 482 -11.25 -25.49 26.06
CA THR A 482 -12.38 -26.17 25.42
C THR A 482 -13.59 -25.23 25.38
N LEU A 483 -13.80 -24.58 24.25
CA LEU A 483 -15.09 -24.00 23.86
C LEU A 483 -15.96 -25.13 23.30
N TYR A 484 -16.94 -25.58 24.08
CA TYR A 484 -18.26 -26.15 23.69
C TYR A 484 -18.85 -26.84 24.94
N THR A 485 -19.65 -26.11 25.72
CA THR A 485 -20.65 -26.72 26.60
C THR A 485 -22.01 -26.52 25.92
N LEU A 486 -22.52 -27.59 25.31
CA LEU A 486 -23.89 -27.65 24.80
C LEU A 486 -24.85 -27.64 26.00
N PRO A 487 -25.99 -26.92 25.94
CA PRO A 487 -27.02 -26.98 26.97
C PRO A 487 -27.61 -28.39 27.06
N THR A 488 -27.59 -28.92 28.28
CA THR A 488 -28.12 -30.20 28.70
C THR A 488 -29.62 -30.34 28.42
N ASP A 489 -29.99 -31.50 27.85
CA ASP A 489 -31.37 -31.97 27.74
C ASP A 489 -32.04 -32.02 29.12
N LYS A 490 -33.22 -31.39 29.23
CA LYS A 490 -34.10 -31.52 30.39
C LYS A 490 -34.80 -32.90 30.36
N PRO A 491 -34.84 -33.64 31.48
CA PRO A 491 -35.62 -34.86 31.57
C PRO A 491 -37.13 -34.59 31.43
N ARG A 492 -37.78 -35.41 30.60
CA ARG A 492 -39.22 -35.39 30.32
C ARG A 492 -39.98 -35.94 31.54
N GLU A 493 -40.83 -35.10 32.13
CA GLU A 493 -41.72 -35.44 33.24
C GLU A 493 -42.83 -36.41 32.76
N PRO A 494 -43.17 -37.47 33.52
CA PRO A 494 -44.17 -38.45 33.10
C PRO A 494 -45.60 -37.88 33.23
N GLN A 495 -46.33 -37.93 32.11
CA GLN A 495 -47.75 -37.57 32.04
C GLN A 495 -48.61 -38.55 32.83
N GLN A 496 -49.43 -38.00 33.73
CA GLN A 496 -50.50 -38.69 34.45
C GLN A 496 -51.74 -38.84 33.53
N PRO A 497 -52.43 -40.00 33.55
CA PRO A 497 -53.59 -40.23 32.68
C PRO A 497 -54.86 -39.54 33.20
N GLU A 498 -55.50 -38.77 32.32
CA GLU A 498 -56.85 -38.22 32.48
C GLU A 498 -57.89 -39.33 32.60
N GLN A 499 -58.70 -39.28 33.67
CA GLN A 499 -59.96 -40.01 33.78
C GLN A 499 -61.12 -39.16 33.23
N PRO A 500 -62.12 -39.78 32.58
CA PRO A 500 -63.22 -39.08 31.94
C PRO A 500 -64.30 -38.70 32.96
N GLN A 501 -64.85 -37.49 32.85
CA GLN A 501 -66.13 -37.16 33.48
C GLN A 501 -67.20 -36.89 32.44
N GLN A 502 -68.33 -37.53 32.73
CA GLN A 502 -69.64 -37.51 32.10
C GLN A 502 -70.33 -36.16 32.24
#